data_AF-A0A1Q7DE74-F1
#
_entry.id   AF-A0A1Q7DE74-F1
#
_cell.length_a   1.000
_cell.length_b   1.000
_cell.length_c   1.000
_cell.angle_alpha   90.00
_cell.angle_beta   90.00
_cell.angle_gamma   90.00
#
_symmetry.space_group_name_H-M   'P 1'
#
loop_
_entity.id
_entity.type
_entity.pdbx_description
1 polymer ?
#
loop_
_entity_poly.entity_id
_entity_poly.type
_entity_poly.pdbx_seq_one_letter_code
_entity_poly.pdbx_strand_id
1 'polypeptide(L)'
;MAALAQLVLIGLLAGGIYAAVGVGFGLVWGVLNIVNLAHGALVIIGAYLTWQMFAVWGVDPFLTLPIDAIALFVLGYAVQRGVINRIIRAPLLFTFLLTFGLNLIAVNVLLLIFKSDFRSVTTAYSGAGLELGGLVIPYIRLAALAIALVMAALLAILLSRTRVGLAIQAVGSDRGEPYTLQAFVVVILGGLGRVSATVVGGLVFGLVEAFGQSIPGSGSVFANAIAFGVMVVILVTRPQGLMGRLR
;
A
#
# COMPACT_ATOMS: atom_id res chain seq x y z
N MET A 1 4.10 14.14 -31.98
CA MET A 1 4.93 14.32 -30.78
C MET A 1 4.16 14.92 -29.60
N ALA A 2 3.30 15.92 -29.80
CA ALA A 2 2.50 16.55 -28.73
C ALA A 2 1.62 15.56 -27.92
N ALA A 3 0.99 14.57 -28.58
CA ALA A 3 0.18 13.56 -27.90
C ALA A 3 0.98 12.67 -26.93
N LEU A 4 2.22 12.31 -27.28
CA LEU A 4 3.09 11.53 -26.40
C LEU A 4 3.55 12.37 -25.21
N ALA A 5 3.91 13.64 -25.43
CA ALA A 5 4.26 14.57 -24.35
C ALA A 5 3.07 14.79 -23.38
N GLN A 6 1.84 14.88 -23.88
CA GLN A 6 0.62 15.00 -23.07
C GLN A 6 0.38 13.74 -22.22
N LEU A 7 0.57 12.54 -22.77
CA LEU A 7 0.44 11.29 -22.02
C LEU A 7 1.49 11.14 -20.92
N VAL A 8 2.75 11.50 -21.22
CA VAL A 8 3.83 11.49 -20.23
C VAL A 8 3.53 12.47 -19.10
N LEU A 9 3.08 13.68 -19.42
CA LEU A 9 2.69 14.69 -18.44
C LEU A 9 1.53 14.20 -17.56
N ILE A 10 0.43 13.73 -18.15
CA ILE A 10 -0.73 13.21 -17.41
C ILE A 10 -0.31 12.02 -16.52
N GLY A 11 0.54 11.14 -17.03
CA GLY A 11 1.09 9.99 -16.30
C GLY A 11 1.93 10.42 -15.11
N LEU A 12 2.80 11.43 -15.27
CA LEU A 12 3.63 11.96 -14.20
C LEU A 12 2.79 12.63 -13.10
N LEU A 13 1.79 13.41 -13.48
CA LEU A 13 0.87 14.04 -12.52
C LEU A 13 0.04 13.00 -11.75
N ALA A 14 -0.42 11.94 -12.42
CA ALA A 14 -1.13 10.84 -11.76
C ALA A 14 -0.19 10.01 -10.86
N GLY A 15 1.03 9.77 -11.32
CA GLY A 15 2.06 9.01 -10.60
C GLY A 15 2.39 9.62 -9.24
N GLY A 16 2.38 10.95 -9.11
CA GLY A 16 2.59 11.60 -7.82
C GLY A 16 1.51 11.32 -6.77
N ILE A 17 0.25 11.20 -7.21
CA ILE A 17 -0.85 10.83 -6.31
C ILE A 17 -0.65 9.40 -5.79
N TYR A 18 -0.30 8.48 -6.70
CA TYR A 18 0.01 7.10 -6.33
C TYR A 18 1.26 7.00 -5.45
N ALA A 19 2.27 7.85 -5.68
CA ALA A 19 3.45 7.92 -4.83
C ALA A 19 3.09 8.34 -3.40
N ALA A 20 2.24 9.35 -3.20
CA ALA A 20 1.79 9.73 -1.86
C ALA A 20 1.02 8.61 -1.15
N VAL A 21 0.13 7.89 -1.85
CA VAL A 21 -0.56 6.72 -1.30
C VAL A 21 0.45 5.62 -0.93
N GLY A 22 1.42 5.38 -1.81
CA GLY A 22 2.46 4.37 -1.62
C GLY A 22 3.38 4.66 -0.43
N VAL A 23 3.71 5.93 -0.18
CA VAL A 23 4.56 6.33 0.96
C VAL A 23 3.91 5.95 2.30
N GLY A 24 2.60 6.16 2.44
CA GLY A 24 1.87 5.78 3.66
C GLY A 24 1.80 4.26 3.86
N PHE A 25 1.48 3.51 2.79
CA PHE A 25 1.47 2.05 2.83
C PHE A 25 2.86 1.47 3.15
N GLY A 26 3.91 2.00 2.50
CA GLY A 26 5.29 1.60 2.69
C GLY A 26 5.77 1.82 4.12
N LEU A 27 5.34 2.90 4.78
CA LEU A 27 5.69 3.15 6.19
C LEU A 27 5.06 2.12 7.13
N VAL A 28 3.78 1.80 6.94
CA VAL A 28 3.08 0.81 7.78
C VAL A 28 3.72 -0.56 7.62
N TRP A 29 4.00 -0.96 6.38
CA TRP A 29 4.69 -2.21 6.10
C TRP A 29 6.11 -2.21 6.68
N GLY A 30 6.92 -1.20 6.35
CA GLY A 30 8.34 -1.15 6.68
C GLY A 30 8.63 -1.04 8.18
N VAL A 31 7.67 -0.57 8.99
CA VAL A 31 7.84 -0.48 10.44
C VAL A 31 7.17 -1.65 11.18
N LEU A 32 5.93 -2.01 10.80
CA LEU A 32 5.13 -2.96 11.56
C LEU A 32 5.17 -4.38 11.00
N ASN A 33 5.68 -4.60 9.78
CA ASN A 33 5.60 -5.88 9.06
C ASN A 33 4.17 -6.46 9.02
N ILE A 34 3.18 -5.58 9.01
CA ILE A 34 1.76 -5.91 8.97
C ILE A 34 1.19 -5.48 7.63
N VAL A 35 0.59 -6.43 6.93
CA VAL A 35 -0.14 -6.14 5.71
C VAL A 35 -1.53 -5.67 6.08
N ASN A 36 -1.78 -4.37 5.89
CA ASN A 36 -3.09 -3.80 6.15
C ASN A 36 -3.92 -3.72 4.87
N LEU A 37 -4.74 -4.75 4.61
CA LEU A 37 -5.66 -4.76 3.47
C LEU A 37 -6.86 -3.81 3.65
N ALA A 38 -7.13 -3.32 4.87
CA ALA A 38 -8.20 -2.34 5.12
C ALA A 38 -7.86 -0.92 4.67
N HIS A 39 -6.63 -0.69 4.18
CA HIS A 39 -6.20 0.61 3.69
C HIS A 39 -7.10 1.14 2.56
N GLY A 40 -7.54 0.26 1.65
CA GLY A 40 -8.45 0.63 0.57
C GLY A 40 -9.79 1.18 1.09
N ALA A 41 -10.39 0.52 2.09
CA ALA A 41 -11.60 1.02 2.72
C ALA A 41 -11.41 2.39 3.39
N LEU A 42 -10.27 2.64 4.06
CA LEU A 42 -9.98 3.94 4.67
C LEU A 42 -9.89 5.06 3.61
N VAL A 43 -9.31 4.79 2.45
CA VAL A 43 -9.27 5.75 1.33
C VAL A 43 -10.69 6.05 0.84
N ILE A 44 -11.55 5.04 0.73
CA ILE A 44 -12.95 5.23 0.32
C ILE A 44 -13.72 6.03 1.38
N ILE A 45 -13.48 5.81 2.67
CA ILE A 45 -14.07 6.60 3.76
C ILE A 45 -13.69 8.08 3.62
N GLY A 46 -12.41 8.38 3.36
CA GLY A 46 -11.96 9.76 3.10
C GLY A 46 -12.66 10.38 1.89
N ALA A 47 -12.75 9.64 0.78
CA ALA A 47 -13.46 10.10 -0.41
C ALA A 47 -14.93 10.44 -0.13
N TYR A 48 -15.64 9.61 0.66
CA TYR A 48 -17.01 9.91 1.07
C TYR A 48 -17.11 11.08 2.04
N LEU A 49 -16.14 11.26 2.94
CA LEU A 49 -16.13 12.40 3.86
C LEU A 49 -15.99 13.72 3.07
N THR A 50 -15.01 13.80 2.18
CA THR A 50 -14.85 14.93 1.26
C THR A 50 -16.09 15.15 0.40
N TRP A 51 -16.66 14.10 -0.20
CA TRP A 51 -17.89 14.22 -0.99
C TRP A 51 -19.06 14.75 -0.16
N GLN A 52 -19.26 14.24 1.07
CA GLN A 52 -20.34 14.66 1.95
C GLN A 52 -20.20 16.14 2.32
N MET A 53 -18.99 16.59 2.66
CA MET A 53 -18.70 17.99 2.98
C MET A 53 -18.94 18.91 1.78
N PHE A 54 -18.56 18.47 0.58
CA PHE A 54 -18.83 19.21 -0.64
C PHE A 54 -20.34 19.25 -0.96
N ALA A 55 -21.04 18.13 -0.86
CA ALA A 55 -22.45 18.04 -1.23
C ALA A 55 -23.38 18.78 -0.27
N VAL A 56 -23.08 18.79 1.03
CA VAL A 56 -23.93 19.44 2.05
C VAL A 56 -23.53 20.89 2.31
N TRP A 57 -22.22 21.16 2.41
CA TRP A 57 -21.71 22.47 2.83
C TRP A 57 -21.01 23.24 1.71
N GLY A 58 -20.84 22.66 0.52
CA GLY A 58 -20.14 23.31 -0.59
C GLY A 58 -18.66 23.57 -0.30
N VAL A 59 -18.07 22.90 0.70
CA VAL A 59 -16.67 23.10 1.09
C VAL A 59 -15.76 22.57 -0.01
N ASP A 60 -14.78 23.38 -0.41
CA ASP A 60 -13.83 22.99 -1.44
C ASP A 60 -13.05 21.72 -1.05
N PRO A 61 -12.86 20.74 -1.96
CA PRO A 61 -12.21 19.46 -1.66
C PRO A 61 -10.76 19.56 -1.22
N PHE A 62 -10.05 20.65 -1.55
CA PHE A 62 -8.70 20.83 -1.04
C PHE A 62 -8.69 21.36 0.40
N LEU A 63 -9.77 22.05 0.82
CA LEU A 63 -9.93 22.53 2.19
C LEU A 63 -10.41 21.43 3.15
N THR A 64 -11.01 20.34 2.64
CA THR A 64 -11.40 19.19 3.45
C THR A 64 -10.19 18.36 3.88
N LEU A 65 -9.04 18.45 3.19
CA LEU A 65 -7.86 17.62 3.45
C LEU A 65 -7.39 17.57 4.92
N PRO A 66 -7.28 18.68 5.67
CA PRO A 66 -6.89 18.61 7.08
C PRO A 66 -7.93 17.91 7.95
N ILE A 67 -9.21 18.06 7.61
CA ILE A 67 -10.33 17.45 8.33
C ILE A 67 -10.35 15.95 8.06
N ASP A 68 -10.18 15.54 6.80
CA ASP A 68 -10.00 14.15 6.40
C ASP A 68 -8.79 13.52 7.09
N ALA A 69 -7.67 14.23 7.15
CA ALA A 69 -6.46 13.74 7.82
C ALA A 69 -6.69 13.48 9.31
N ILE A 70 -7.35 14.39 10.03
CA ILE A 70 -7.67 14.22 11.45
C ILE A 70 -8.68 13.09 11.64
N ALA A 71 -9.76 13.07 10.86
CA ALA A 71 -10.81 12.06 10.97
C ALA A 71 -10.28 10.65 10.70
N LEU A 72 -9.51 10.47 9.61
CA LEU A 72 -8.89 9.20 9.26
C LEU A 72 -7.78 8.80 10.23
N PHE A 73 -7.04 9.76 10.80
CA PHE A 73 -6.07 9.46 11.85
C PHE A 73 -6.74 8.92 13.10
N VAL A 74 -7.82 9.56 13.57
CA VAL A 74 -8.59 9.11 14.74
C VAL A 74 -9.18 7.72 14.49
N LEU A 75 -9.81 7.52 13.33
CA LEU A 75 -10.37 6.23 12.94
C LEU A 75 -9.29 5.14 12.84
N GLY A 76 -8.21 5.43 12.13
CA GLY A 76 -7.07 4.54 11.96
C GLY A 76 -6.43 4.17 13.30
N TYR A 77 -6.24 5.15 14.18
CA TYR A 77 -5.74 4.93 15.54
C TYR A 77 -6.67 4.04 16.36
N ALA A 78 -7.98 4.27 16.28
CA ALA A 78 -8.97 3.44 16.99
C ALA A 78 -8.95 1.99 16.49
N VAL A 79 -8.89 1.77 15.17
CA VAL A 79 -8.77 0.43 14.58
C VAL A 79 -7.42 -0.22 14.95
N GLN A 80 -6.33 0.54 14.87
CA GLN A 80 -5.00 0.06 15.22
C GLN A 80 -4.93 -0.37 16.69
N ARG A 81 -5.34 0.50 17.61
CA ARG A 81 -5.28 0.25 19.05
C ARG A 81 -6.30 -0.81 19.49
N GLY A 82 -7.51 -0.75 18.94
CA GLY A 82 -8.61 -1.62 19.33
C GLY A 82 -8.50 -3.03 18.74
N VAL A 83 -8.15 -3.15 17.46
CA VAL A 83 -8.26 -4.41 16.73
C VAL A 83 -6.88 -4.97 16.38
N ILE A 84 -6.06 -4.20 15.67
CA ILE A 84 -4.80 -4.71 15.09
C ILE A 84 -3.77 -5.05 16.18
N ASN A 85 -3.63 -4.21 17.21
CA ASN A 85 -2.68 -4.44 18.30
C ASN A 85 -2.97 -5.73 19.09
N ARG A 86 -4.19 -6.28 19.03
CA ARG A 86 -4.52 -7.55 19.69
C ARG A 86 -3.93 -8.77 18.96
N ILE A 87 -3.64 -8.64 17.66
CA ILE A 87 -3.23 -9.74 16.77
C ILE A 87 -1.81 -9.50 16.22
N ILE A 88 -1.12 -8.43 16.64
CA ILE A 88 0.23 -8.06 16.16
C ILE A 88 1.30 -9.14 16.38
N ARG A 89 1.09 -10.06 17.33
CA ARG A 89 2.01 -11.19 17.59
C ARG A 89 1.64 -12.48 16.84
N ALA A 90 0.50 -12.49 16.15
CA ALA A 90 0.05 -13.66 15.41
C ALA A 90 0.79 -13.79 14.07
N PRO A 91 0.83 -15.00 13.49
CA PRO A 91 1.36 -15.20 12.14
C PRO A 91 0.68 -14.29 11.11
N LEU A 92 1.46 -13.88 10.10
CA LEU A 92 1.07 -12.93 9.04
C LEU A 92 -0.32 -13.21 8.44
N LEU A 93 -0.65 -14.48 8.21
CA LEU A 93 -1.95 -14.92 7.68
C LEU A 93 -3.14 -14.43 8.51
N PHE A 94 -3.04 -14.45 9.84
CA PHE A 94 -4.12 -13.98 10.70
C PHE A 94 -4.31 -12.46 10.60
N THR A 95 -3.21 -11.72 10.46
CA THR A 95 -3.25 -10.27 10.26
C THR A 95 -3.85 -9.90 8.90
N PHE A 96 -3.53 -10.67 7.85
CA PHE A 96 -4.17 -10.55 6.55
C PHE A 96 -5.67 -10.83 6.63
N LEU A 97 -6.07 -11.95 7.25
CA LEU A 97 -7.47 -12.34 7.36
C LEU A 97 -8.27 -11.30 8.15
N LEU A 98 -7.69 -10.76 9.23
CA LEU A 98 -8.29 -9.69 10.03
C LEU A 98 -8.49 -8.42 9.21
N THR A 99 -7.44 -7.94 8.54
CA THR A 99 -7.50 -6.67 7.81
C THR A 99 -8.37 -6.79 6.55
N PHE A 100 -8.42 -7.97 5.92
CA PHE A 100 -9.37 -8.27 4.86
C PHE A 100 -10.83 -8.29 5.38
N GLY A 101 -11.07 -8.94 6.52
CA GLY A 101 -12.38 -8.93 7.17
C GLY A 101 -12.85 -7.51 7.53
N LEU A 102 -11.96 -6.71 8.11
CA LEU A 102 -12.21 -5.29 8.39
C LEU A 102 -12.50 -4.50 7.11
N ASN A 103 -11.77 -4.75 6.03
CA ASN A 103 -12.02 -4.14 4.72
C ASN A 103 -13.43 -4.47 4.22
N LEU A 104 -13.83 -5.75 4.25
CA LEU A 104 -15.17 -6.17 3.82
C LEU A 104 -16.26 -5.54 4.69
N ILE A 105 -16.10 -5.51 6.01
CA ILE A 105 -17.07 -4.86 6.90
C ILE A 105 -17.19 -3.39 6.56
N ALA A 106 -16.07 -2.67 6.44
CA ALA A 106 -16.07 -1.25 6.13
C ALA A 106 -16.73 -0.95 4.77
N VAL A 107 -16.38 -1.72 3.72
CA VAL A 107 -16.98 -1.56 2.38
C VAL A 107 -18.49 -1.84 2.42
N ASN A 108 -18.93 -2.92 3.08
CA ASN A 108 -20.36 -3.23 3.16
C ASN A 108 -21.14 -2.19 3.98
N VAL A 109 -20.58 -1.69 5.09
CA VAL A 109 -21.17 -0.60 5.86
C VAL A 109 -21.29 0.67 5.02
N LEU A 110 -20.27 1.01 4.24
CA LEU A 110 -20.34 2.14 3.33
C LEU A 110 -21.40 1.96 2.24
N LEU A 111 -21.55 0.75 1.69
CA LEU A 111 -22.61 0.45 0.72
C LEU A 111 -24.01 0.56 1.35
N LEU A 112 -24.18 0.22 2.62
CA LEU A 112 -25.45 0.42 3.33
C LEU A 112 -25.77 1.91 3.52
N ILE A 113 -24.77 2.73 3.85
CA ILE A 113 -24.96 4.16 4.13
C ILE A 113 -25.11 4.98 2.82
N PHE A 114 -24.19 4.79 1.89
CA PHE A 114 -24.04 5.64 0.70
C PHE A 114 -24.62 5.04 -0.59
N LYS A 115 -25.07 3.77 -0.53
CA LYS A 115 -25.51 2.96 -1.69
C LYS A 115 -24.36 2.66 -2.66
N SER A 116 -24.63 1.87 -3.70
CA SER A 116 -23.67 1.49 -4.74
C SER A 116 -23.54 2.52 -5.87
N ASP A 117 -23.98 3.76 -5.65
CA ASP A 117 -24.02 4.78 -6.69
C ASP A 117 -22.66 5.45 -6.88
N PHE A 118 -22.33 5.78 -8.14
CA PHE A 118 -21.14 6.56 -8.45
C PHE A 118 -21.34 8.01 -7.99
N ARG A 119 -20.50 8.43 -7.04
CA ARG A 119 -20.49 9.78 -6.48
C ARG A 119 -19.24 10.50 -6.96
N SER A 120 -19.41 11.70 -7.50
CA SER A 120 -18.31 12.54 -7.97
C SER A 120 -18.41 13.94 -7.38
N VAL A 121 -17.26 14.60 -7.31
CA VAL A 121 -17.14 15.98 -6.86
C VAL A 121 -16.78 16.84 -8.06
N THR A 122 -17.63 17.81 -8.39
CA THR A 122 -17.47 18.70 -9.55
C THR A 122 -17.33 20.14 -9.08
N THR A 123 -16.09 20.62 -9.04
CA THR A 123 -15.74 22.00 -8.66
C THR A 123 -15.73 22.94 -9.85
N ALA A 124 -15.69 24.26 -9.62
CA ALA A 124 -15.63 25.27 -10.69
C ALA A 124 -14.39 25.13 -11.62
N TYR A 125 -13.32 24.52 -11.13
CA TYR A 125 -12.08 24.25 -11.88
C TYR A 125 -12.00 22.79 -12.40
N SER A 126 -13.09 22.02 -12.26
CA SER A 126 -13.18 20.68 -12.85
C SER A 126 -13.20 20.77 -14.37
N GLY A 127 -12.26 20.08 -15.02
CA GLY A 127 -12.07 20.16 -16.48
C GLY A 127 -11.22 21.35 -16.94
N ALA A 128 -10.92 22.30 -16.05
CA ALA A 128 -10.01 23.40 -16.36
C ALA A 128 -8.54 22.95 -16.27
N GLY A 129 -7.71 23.49 -17.15
CA GLY A 129 -6.29 23.22 -17.18
C GLY A 129 -5.51 24.38 -17.77
N LEU A 130 -4.24 24.47 -17.38
CA LEU A 130 -3.29 25.42 -17.92
C LEU A 130 -2.85 24.94 -19.30
N GLU A 131 -3.09 25.75 -20.33
CA GLU A 131 -2.61 25.47 -21.69
C GLU A 131 -1.20 26.04 -21.85
N LEU A 132 -0.21 25.16 -21.98
CA LEU A 132 1.19 25.54 -22.19
C LEU A 132 1.73 24.86 -23.45
N GLY A 133 1.98 25.63 -24.51
CA GLY A 133 2.62 25.13 -25.73
C GLY A 133 1.88 23.95 -26.41
N GLY A 134 0.54 23.91 -26.33
CA GLY A 134 -0.29 22.83 -26.86
C GLY A 134 -0.46 21.62 -25.91
N LEU A 135 0.07 21.70 -24.69
CA LEU A 135 -0.17 20.74 -23.60
C LEU A 135 -1.21 21.31 -22.64
N VAL A 136 -2.10 20.46 -22.15
CA VAL A 136 -3.12 20.84 -21.14
C VAL A 136 -2.72 20.23 -19.80
N ILE A 137 -2.40 21.05 -18.82
CA ILE A 137 -2.07 20.63 -17.45
C ILE A 137 -3.32 20.81 -16.58
N PRO A 138 -4.04 19.74 -16.20
CA PRO A 138 -5.27 19.89 -15.40
C PRO A 138 -4.95 20.40 -14.00
N TYR A 139 -5.65 21.44 -13.55
CA TYR A 139 -5.39 22.07 -12.24
C TYR A 139 -5.53 21.08 -11.08
N ILE A 140 -6.53 20.21 -11.12
CA ILE A 140 -6.76 19.17 -10.09
C ILE A 140 -5.54 18.26 -9.95
N ARG A 141 -4.96 17.80 -11.07
CA ARG A 141 -3.83 16.86 -11.06
C ARG A 141 -2.54 17.55 -10.61
N LEU A 142 -2.34 18.80 -11.02
CA LEU A 142 -1.20 19.60 -10.60
C LEU A 142 -1.24 19.91 -9.10
N ALA A 143 -2.40 20.35 -8.59
CA ALA A 143 -2.60 20.62 -7.17
C ALA A 143 -2.46 19.34 -6.33
N ALA A 144 -3.04 18.22 -6.79
CA ALA A 144 -2.90 16.93 -6.12
C ALA A 144 -1.44 16.46 -6.06
N LEU A 145 -0.67 16.62 -7.14
CA LEU A 145 0.78 16.35 -7.14
C LEU A 145 1.52 17.24 -6.14
N ALA A 146 1.26 18.55 -6.14
CA ALA A 146 1.92 19.49 -5.24
C ALA A 146 1.66 19.13 -3.77
N ILE A 147 0.41 18.84 -3.42
CA ILE A 147 0.00 18.42 -2.07
C ILE A 147 0.64 17.07 -1.71
N ALA A 148 0.64 16.11 -2.63
CA ALA A 148 1.30 14.81 -2.45
C ALA A 148 2.79 14.96 -2.11
N LEU A 149 3.51 15.82 -2.84
CA LEU A 149 4.93 16.11 -2.59
C LEU A 149 5.14 16.80 -1.24
N VAL A 150 4.30 17.78 -0.90
CA VAL A 150 4.37 18.45 0.41
C VAL A 150 4.15 17.46 1.54
N MET A 151 3.12 16.60 1.45
CA MET A 151 2.83 15.59 2.47
C MET A 151 3.95 14.55 2.59
N ALA A 152 4.50 14.08 1.46
CA ALA A 152 5.64 13.17 1.46
C ALA A 152 6.88 13.81 2.09
N ALA A 153 7.18 15.07 1.77
CA ALA A 153 8.30 15.81 2.35
C ALA A 153 8.11 16.04 3.86
N LEU A 154 6.90 16.44 4.30
CA LEU A 154 6.57 16.61 5.71
C LEU A 154 6.74 15.30 6.48
N LEU A 155 6.26 14.19 5.94
CA LEU A 155 6.44 12.88 6.55
C LEU A 155 7.92 12.47 6.59
N ALA A 156 8.67 12.69 5.52
CA ALA A 156 10.11 12.40 5.47
C ALA A 156 10.89 13.21 6.50
N ILE A 157 10.58 14.50 6.66
CA ILE A 157 11.18 15.37 7.69
C ILE A 157 10.77 14.88 9.08
N LEU A 158 9.49 14.55 9.30
CA LEU A 158 9.00 14.04 10.58
C LEU A 158 9.76 12.77 10.98
N LEU A 159 9.92 11.83 10.05
CA LEU A 159 10.58 10.56 10.31
C LEU A 159 12.09 10.68 10.50
N SER A 160 12.76 11.58 9.77
CA SER A 160 14.22 11.75 9.83
C SER A 160 14.72 12.73 10.89
N ARG A 161 13.90 13.70 11.31
CA ARG A 161 14.34 14.78 12.21
C ARG A 161 13.74 14.72 13.61
N THR A 162 12.61 14.03 13.81
CA THR A 162 11.96 14.01 15.14
C THR A 162 12.33 12.78 15.96
N ARG A 163 12.33 12.94 17.29
CA ARG A 163 12.56 11.82 18.24
C ARG A 163 11.56 10.69 18.04
N VAL A 164 10.29 11.03 17.77
CA VAL A 164 9.24 10.04 17.49
C VAL A 164 9.53 9.29 16.20
N GLY A 165 9.91 10.00 15.13
CA GLY A 165 10.29 9.40 13.85
C GLY A 165 11.47 8.44 13.95
N LEU A 166 12.52 8.86 14.63
CA LEU A 166 13.70 8.02 14.88
C LEU A 166 13.37 6.80 15.75
N ALA A 167 12.50 6.96 16.75
CA ALA A 167 12.04 5.83 17.57
C ALA A 167 11.21 4.81 16.74
N ILE A 168 10.35 5.30 15.84
CA ILE A 168 9.59 4.46 14.90
C ILE A 168 10.54 3.65 14.02
N GLN A 169 11.54 4.30 13.42
CA GLN A 169 12.53 3.62 12.57
C GLN A 169 13.37 2.62 13.37
N ALA A 170 13.80 2.96 14.59
CA ALA A 170 14.56 2.06 15.44
C ALA A 170 13.79 0.77 15.77
N VAL A 171 12.49 0.85 16.03
CA VAL A 171 11.65 -0.34 16.27
C VAL A 171 11.49 -1.19 15.01
N GLY A 172 11.46 -0.57 13.83
CA GLY A 172 11.43 -1.28 12.55
C GLY A 172 12.73 -2.02 12.22
N SER A 173 13.88 -1.43 12.54
CA SER A 173 15.19 -2.04 12.28
C SER A 173 15.51 -3.26 13.16
N ASP A 174 14.85 -3.41 14.31
CA ASP A 174 15.27 -4.36 15.36
C ASP A 174 14.56 -5.73 15.32
N ARG A 175 13.74 -6.02 14.29
CA ARG A 175 12.90 -7.23 14.30
C ARG A 175 12.80 -7.94 12.94
N GLY A 176 13.65 -8.94 12.73
CA GLY A 176 13.33 -10.14 11.92
C GLY A 176 12.96 -9.93 10.44
N GLU A 177 13.31 -8.77 9.86
CA GLU A 177 12.86 -8.33 8.53
C GLU A 177 13.25 -9.27 7.37
N PRO A 178 14.45 -9.92 7.35
CA PRO A 178 14.77 -10.88 6.29
C PRO A 178 13.82 -12.08 6.32
N TYR A 179 13.55 -12.62 7.50
CA TYR A 179 12.92 -13.93 7.62
C TYR A 179 11.41 -13.89 7.41
N THR A 180 10.75 -12.73 7.61
CA THR A 180 9.27 -12.65 7.45
C THR A 180 8.87 -12.64 5.98
N LEU A 181 9.56 -11.86 5.14
CA LEU A 181 9.36 -11.87 3.69
C LEU A 181 9.78 -13.22 3.11
N GLN A 182 10.92 -13.77 3.55
CA GLN A 182 11.36 -15.11 3.15
C GLN A 182 10.34 -16.19 3.56
N ALA A 183 9.77 -16.12 4.77
CA ALA A 183 8.74 -17.04 5.21
C ALA A 183 7.45 -16.94 4.38
N PHE A 184 7.07 -15.74 3.94
CA PHE A 184 5.93 -15.55 3.04
C PHE A 184 6.19 -16.20 1.67
N VAL A 185 7.36 -15.97 1.08
CA VAL A 185 7.79 -16.64 -0.15
C VAL A 185 7.75 -18.15 0.03
N VAL A 186 8.34 -18.68 1.10
CA VAL A 186 8.38 -20.11 1.42
C VAL A 186 6.98 -20.72 1.57
N VAL A 187 6.07 -20.03 2.25
CA VAL A 187 4.69 -20.48 2.46
C VAL A 187 3.90 -20.49 1.15
N ILE A 188 4.08 -19.48 0.30
CA ILE A 188 3.40 -19.40 -1.00
C ILE A 188 3.97 -20.41 -1.99
N LEU A 189 5.29 -20.54 -2.05
CA LEU A 189 6.01 -21.45 -2.94
C LEU A 189 5.72 -22.91 -2.54
N GLY A 190 5.60 -23.19 -1.24
CA GLY A 190 5.13 -24.47 -0.72
C GLY A 190 3.64 -24.74 -0.98
N GLY A 191 2.78 -23.77 -0.71
CA GLY A 191 1.32 -23.88 -0.79
C GLY A 191 0.66 -23.61 0.57
N LEU A 192 -0.38 -22.78 0.57
CA LEU A 192 -1.10 -22.35 1.78
C LEU A 192 -1.79 -23.54 2.48
N GLY A 193 -1.56 -23.70 3.80
CA GLY A 193 -2.34 -24.60 4.65
C GLY A 193 -1.78 -26.00 4.88
N ARG A 194 -0.60 -26.36 4.34
CA ARG A 194 0.05 -27.67 4.58
C ARG A 194 1.47 -27.53 5.09
N VAL A 195 1.72 -27.94 6.34
CA VAL A 195 3.05 -27.88 6.98
C VAL A 195 4.11 -28.60 6.15
N SER A 196 3.78 -29.78 5.59
CA SER A 196 4.69 -30.54 4.73
C SER A 196 5.08 -29.78 3.46
N ALA A 197 4.17 -28.97 2.92
CA ALA A 197 4.40 -28.20 1.69
C ALA A 197 5.25 -26.96 1.98
N THR A 198 5.04 -26.30 3.12
CA THR A 198 5.89 -25.20 3.60
C THR A 198 7.33 -25.65 3.86
N VAL A 199 7.55 -26.86 4.40
CA VAL A 199 8.90 -27.43 4.59
C VAL A 199 9.62 -27.60 3.26
N VAL A 200 8.95 -28.14 2.24
CA VAL A 200 9.53 -28.29 0.90
C VAL A 200 9.79 -26.93 0.25
N GLY A 201 8.86 -25.97 0.37
CA GLY A 201 9.05 -24.60 -0.08
C GLY A 201 10.27 -23.93 0.59
N GLY A 202 10.49 -24.21 1.88
CA GLY A 202 11.63 -23.72 2.66
C GLY A 202 12.97 -24.29 2.19
N LEU A 203 13.01 -25.59 1.92
CA LEU A 203 14.20 -26.26 1.38
C LEU A 203 14.55 -25.75 -0.02
N VAL A 204 13.54 -25.59 -0.89
CA VAL A 204 13.74 -25.05 -2.24
C VAL A 204 14.23 -23.60 -2.18
N PHE A 205 13.61 -22.77 -1.33
CA PHE A 205 14.03 -21.38 -1.15
C PHE A 205 15.47 -21.28 -0.64
N GLY A 206 15.83 -22.06 0.39
CA GLY A 206 17.19 -22.09 0.94
C GLY A 206 18.25 -22.56 -0.06
N LEU A 207 17.92 -23.53 -0.92
CA LEU A 207 18.81 -23.94 -2.01
C LEU A 207 19.02 -22.81 -3.02
N VAL A 208 17.95 -22.15 -3.45
CA VAL A 208 18.03 -21.03 -4.40
C VAL A 208 18.84 -19.87 -3.82
N GLU A 209 18.66 -19.57 -2.54
CA GLU A 209 19.44 -18.55 -1.84
C GLU A 209 20.93 -18.93 -1.76
N ALA A 210 21.26 -20.18 -1.38
CA ALA A 210 22.64 -20.66 -1.31
C ALA A 210 23.36 -20.62 -2.67
N PHE A 211 22.65 -21.01 -3.74
CA PHE A 211 23.17 -20.88 -5.11
C PHE A 211 23.34 -19.41 -5.52
N GLY A 212 22.38 -18.54 -5.19
CA GLY A 212 22.44 -17.11 -5.50
C GLY A 212 23.59 -16.38 -4.80
N GLN A 213 23.98 -16.83 -3.61
CA GLN A 213 25.14 -16.30 -2.87
C GLN A 213 26.49 -16.75 -3.45
N SER A 214 26.53 -17.80 -4.28
CA SER A 214 27.76 -18.32 -4.88
C SER A 214 28.29 -17.51 -6.08
N ILE A 215 27.53 -16.52 -6.58
CA ILE A 215 27.88 -15.72 -7.75
C ILE A 215 28.79 -14.54 -7.34
N PRO A 216 30.05 -14.45 -7.81
CA PRO A 216 30.97 -13.38 -7.43
C PRO A 216 30.59 -12.03 -8.07
N GLY A 217 30.58 -10.95 -7.28
CA GLY A 217 30.48 -9.57 -7.78
C GLY A 217 29.35 -8.71 -7.20
N SER A 218 28.44 -9.29 -6.42
CA SER A 218 27.32 -8.58 -5.81
C SER A 218 26.59 -9.51 -4.84
N GLY A 219 26.63 -9.22 -3.54
CA GLY A 219 26.16 -10.12 -2.46
C GLY A 219 24.65 -10.41 -2.44
N SER A 220 24.08 -10.53 -1.23
CA SER A 220 22.70 -10.95 -0.88
C SER A 220 21.54 -10.40 -1.75
N VAL A 221 21.76 -9.32 -2.49
CA VAL A 221 20.79 -8.67 -3.37
C VAL A 221 20.43 -9.54 -4.59
N PHE A 222 21.40 -10.19 -5.25
CA PHE A 222 21.09 -11.06 -6.40
C PHE A 222 20.46 -12.39 -5.98
N ALA A 223 20.87 -12.92 -4.82
CA ALA A 223 20.27 -14.13 -4.26
C ALA A 223 18.76 -13.94 -4.01
N ASN A 224 18.38 -12.81 -3.42
CA ASN A 224 16.98 -12.45 -3.22
C ASN A 224 16.24 -12.28 -4.55
N ALA A 225 16.80 -11.55 -5.51
CA ALA A 225 16.18 -11.34 -6.82
C ALA A 225 15.92 -12.65 -7.59
N ILE A 226 16.86 -13.60 -7.55
CA ILE A 226 16.71 -14.93 -8.16
C ILE A 226 15.60 -15.72 -7.44
N ALA A 227 15.58 -15.71 -6.10
CA ALA A 227 14.56 -16.42 -5.33
C ALA A 227 13.14 -15.90 -5.60
N PHE A 228 12.96 -14.58 -5.66
CA PHE A 228 11.69 -13.97 -6.04
C PHE A 228 11.31 -14.25 -7.51
N GLY A 229 12.29 -14.24 -8.43
CA GLY A 229 12.06 -14.60 -9.83
C GLY A 229 11.57 -16.04 -10.00
N VAL A 230 12.19 -16.99 -9.28
CA VAL A 230 11.77 -18.40 -9.25
C VAL A 230 10.37 -18.55 -8.68
N MET A 231 10.05 -17.84 -7.59
CA MET A 231 8.70 -17.82 -7.03
C MET A 231 7.65 -17.34 -8.06
N VAL A 232 7.93 -16.26 -8.78
CA VAL A 232 7.01 -15.73 -9.81
C VAL A 232 6.78 -16.76 -10.91
N VAL A 233 7.83 -17.38 -11.43
CA VAL A 233 7.71 -18.43 -12.46
C VAL A 233 6.88 -19.62 -11.95
N ILE A 234 7.12 -20.05 -10.71
CA ILE A 234 6.35 -21.15 -10.09
C ILE A 234 4.89 -20.77 -9.92
N LEU A 235 4.57 -19.54 -9.51
CA LEU A 235 3.17 -19.11 -9.36
C LEU A 235 2.45 -18.97 -10.70
N VAL A 236 3.15 -18.49 -11.73
CA VAL A 236 2.58 -18.38 -13.09
C VAL A 236 2.31 -19.77 -13.68
N THR A 237 3.20 -20.74 -13.44
CA THR A 237 3.05 -22.10 -13.97
C THR A 237 2.19 -23.00 -13.09
N ARG A 238 2.14 -22.76 -11.77
CA ARG A 238 1.42 -23.53 -10.76
C ARG A 238 0.92 -22.62 -9.63
N PRO A 239 -0.27 -22.02 -9.77
CA PRO A 239 -0.81 -21.04 -8.81
C PRO A 239 -1.15 -21.61 -7.42
N GLN A 240 -1.07 -22.94 -7.24
CA GLN A 240 -1.31 -23.61 -5.96
C GLN A 240 -0.02 -23.95 -5.18
N GLY A 241 1.14 -23.47 -5.63
CA GLY A 241 2.44 -23.83 -5.07
C GLY A 241 2.94 -25.20 -5.54
N LEU A 242 4.13 -25.60 -5.08
CA LEU A 242 4.85 -26.79 -5.57
C LEU A 242 4.06 -28.10 -5.38
N MET A 243 3.23 -28.18 -4.33
CA MET A 243 2.48 -29.38 -3.91
C MET A 243 0.95 -29.23 -3.97
N GLY A 244 0.44 -28.21 -4.66
CA GLY A 244 -1.00 -28.01 -4.84
C GLY A 244 -1.67 -29.15 -5.60
N ARG A 245 -2.49 -29.94 -4.90
CA ARG A 245 -3.55 -30.75 -5.52
C ARG A 245 -4.88 -30.31 -4.93
N LEU A 246 -5.75 -29.84 -5.81
CA LEU A 246 -7.18 -29.66 -5.58
C LEU A 246 -7.80 -30.94 -5.02
N ARG A 247 -8.39 -30.83 -3.84
CA ARG A 247 -9.74 -31.35 -3.60
C ARG A 247 -10.52 -30.28 -2.86
#